data_AF-A0A223HWA1-F1
#
_entry.id   AF-A0A223HWA1-F1
#
_cell.length_a   1.000
_cell.length_b   1.000
_cell.length_c   1.000
_cell.angle_alpha   90.00
_cell.angle_beta   90.00
_cell.angle_gamma   90.00
#
_symmetry.space_group_name_H-M   'P 1'
#
loop_
_entity.id
_entity.type
_entity.pdbx_description
1 polymer ?
#
loop_
_entity_poly.entity_id
_entity_poly.type
_entity_poly.pdbx_seq_one_letter_code
_entity_poly.pdbx_strand_id
1 'polypeptide(L)' 'MSNNEIYKCIACGKRFSVTISNAGYPGGKERESINCPWCGAENGSEVTSGIVTTRKVIMEDGDNQ' A
#
# COMPACT_ATOMS: atom_id res chain seq x y z
N MET A 1 1.96 -12.46 9.30
CA MET A 1 2.77 -12.11 8.13
C MET A 1 2.23 -10.80 7.59
N SER A 2 2.98 -9.71 7.75
CA SER A 2 2.64 -8.42 7.14
C SER A 2 3.42 -8.35 5.84
N ASN A 3 2.75 -8.52 4.70
CA ASN A 3 3.39 -8.28 3.40
C ASN A 3 3.44 -6.76 3.21
N ASN A 4 4.66 -6.22 3.13
CA ASN A 4 4.89 -4.83 2.80
C ASN A 4 5.31 -4.75 1.34
N GLU A 5 4.38 -4.38 0.48
CA GLU A 5 4.61 -4.32 -0.97
C GLU A 5 4.97 -2.89 -1.38
N ILE A 6 6.08 -2.74 -2.10
CA ILE A 6 6.50 -1.43 -2.62
C ILE A 6 5.86 -1.22 -3.99
N TYR A 7 4.93 -0.27 -4.05
CA TYR A 7 4.30 0.15 -5.29
C TYR A 7 5.01 1.37 -5.87
N LYS A 8 5.13 1.41 -7.20
CA LYS A 8 5.59 2.59 -7.94
C LYS A 8 4.40 3.25 -8.61
N CYS A 9 4.21 4.54 -8.35
CA CYS A 9 3.17 5.32 -8.99
C CYS A 9 3.47 5.49 -10.49
N ILE A 10 2.54 5.11 -11.37
CA ILE A 10 2.69 5.34 -12.81
C ILE A 10 2.53 6.82 -13.19
N ALA A 11 1.77 7.59 -12.41
CA ALA A 11 1.49 9.00 -12.69
C ALA A 11 2.64 9.92 -12.28
N CYS A 12 3.17 9.78 -11.06
CA CYS A 12 4.25 10.63 -10.55
C CYS A 12 5.63 9.95 -10.49
N GLY A 13 5.70 8.63 -10.75
CA GLY A 13 6.96 7.87 -10.69
C GLY A 13 7.48 7.58 -9.28
N LYS A 14 6.85 8.13 -8.22
CA LYS A 14 7.28 7.94 -6.82
C LYS A 14 6.88 6.58 -6.27
N ARG A 15 7.72 6.05 -5.38
CA ARG A 15 7.47 4.79 -4.68
C ARG A 15 6.72 5.03 -3.37
N PHE A 16 5.87 4.11 -3.00
CA PHE A 16 5.12 4.10 -1.75
C PHE A 16 4.90 2.66 -1.31
N SER A 17 4.73 2.44 -0.02
CA SER A 17 4.56 1.12 0.55
C SER A 17 3.08 0.90 0.85
N VAL A 18 2.61 -0.28 0.49
CA VAL A 18 1.27 -0.73 0.80
C VAL A 18 1.41 -1.88 1.79
N THR A 19 0.80 -1.70 2.95
CA THR A 19 0.76 -2.72 3.99
C THR A 19 -0.67 -3.14 4.19
N ILE A 20 -0.94 -4.43 4.00
CA ILE A 20 -2.25 -5.03 4.20
C ILE A 20 -2.25 -5.71 5.55
N SER A 21 -2.95 -5.11 6.51
CA SER A 21 -3.13 -5.70 7.84
C SER A 21 -4.43 -6.49 7.87
N ASN A 22 -4.32 -7.82 7.80
CA ASN A 22 -5.48 -8.71 7.88
C ASN A 22 -6.01 -8.72 9.32
N ALA A 23 -6.95 -7.84 9.65
CA ALA A 23 -7.47 -7.65 11.00
C ALA A 23 -8.40 -8.79 11.48
N GLY A 24 -8.46 -9.93 10.78
CA GLY A 24 -9.22 -11.09 11.21
C GLY A 24 -10.74 -10.88 11.24
N TYR A 25 -11.26 -9.89 10.49
CA TYR A 25 -12.70 -9.64 10.43
C TYR A 25 -13.35 -10.51 9.34
N PRO A 26 -14.30 -11.41 9.68
CA PRO A 26 -14.91 -12.36 8.74
C PRO A 26 -15.98 -11.73 7.84
N GLY A 27 -15.84 -10.44 7.49
CA GLY A 27 -16.89 -9.66 6.81
C GLY A 27 -16.34 -8.88 5.62
N GLY A 28 -16.50 -9.44 4.42
CA GLY A 28 -16.37 -8.72 3.15
C GLY A 28 -14.96 -8.65 2.59
N LYS A 29 -14.77 -9.14 1.37
CA LYS A 29 -13.61 -8.73 0.55
C LYS A 29 -13.96 -7.36 -0.03
N GLU A 30 -13.49 -6.30 0.61
CA GLU A 30 -13.69 -4.96 0.07
C GLU A 30 -12.59 -4.70 -0.98
N ARG A 31 -12.98 -4.14 -2.13
CA ARG A 31 -12.00 -3.65 -3.11
C ARG A 31 -11.50 -2.31 -2.60
N GLU A 32 -10.27 -2.28 -2.14
CA GLU A 32 -9.60 -1.04 -1.77
C GLU A 32 -8.85 -0.49 -2.99
N SER A 33 -9.19 0.74 -3.41
CA SER A 33 -8.43 1.46 -4.43
C SER A 33 -7.12 1.96 -3.83
N ILE A 34 -6.01 1.54 -4.42
CA ILE A 34 -4.67 1.98 -4.03
C ILE A 34 -4.41 3.32 -4.72
N ASN A 35 -4.62 4.38 -3.96
CA ASN A 35 -4.28 5.73 -4.41
C ASN A 35 -2.87 6.11 -3.96
N CYS A 36 -2.15 6.78 -4.85
CA CYS A 36 -0.81 7.24 -4.54
C CYS A 36 -0.87 8.32 -3.46
N PRO A 37 -0.21 8.15 -2.29
CA PRO A 37 -0.22 9.16 -1.23
C PRO A 37 0.60 10.43 -1.57
N TRP A 38 1.24 10.45 -2.75
CA TRP A 38 2.03 11.57 -3.23
C TRP A 38 1.23 12.51 -4.12
N CYS A 39 0.55 11.97 -5.13
CA CYS A 39 -0.18 12.75 -6.14
C CYS A 39 -1.70 12.50 -6.14
N GLY A 40 -2.19 11.51 -5.40
CA GLY A 40 -3.60 11.12 -5.39
C GLY A 40 -4.06 10.33 -6.61
N ALA A 41 -3.16 9.95 -7.53
CA ALA A 41 -3.52 9.14 -8.69
C ALA A 41 -3.83 7.69 -8.28
N GLU A 42 -4.87 7.11 -8.87
CA GLU A 42 -5.18 5.69 -8.71
C GLU A 42 -4.08 4.86 -9.37
N ASN A 43 -3.41 4.03 -8.57
CA ASN A 43 -2.30 3.20 -9.00
C ASN A 43 -2.66 1.72 -9.11
N GLY A 44 -3.90 1.37 -8.76
CA GLY A 44 -4.45 0.02 -8.80
C GLY A 44 -5.60 -0.13 -7.82
N SER A 45 -6.17 -1.33 -7.79
CA SER A 45 -7.14 -1.73 -6.78
C SER A 45 -6.77 -3.13 -6.31
N GLU A 46 -6.65 -3.33 -5.00
CA GLU A 46 -6.43 -4.65 -4.42
C GLU A 46 -7.69 -5.15 -3.73
N VAL A 47 -8.01 -6.43 -3.96
CA VAL A 47 -9.09 -7.12 -3.28
C VAL A 47 -8.50 -7.73 -2.02
N THR A 48 -8.77 -7.13 -0.87
CA THR A 48 -8.29 -7.66 0.40
C THR A 48 -9.39 -7.66 1.46
N SER A 49 -9.25 -8.54 2.45
CA SER A 49 -10.08 -8.54 3.66
C SER A 49 -9.37 -7.86 4.85
N GLY A 50 -8.23 -7.21 4.58
CA GLY A 50 -7.47 -6.44 5.54
C GLY A 50 -7.61 -4.94 5.34
N ILE A 51 -7.09 -4.17 6.30
CA ILE A 51 -7.01 -2.72 6.20
C ILE A 51 -5.81 -2.39 5.31
N VAL A 52 -6.04 -1.71 4.18
CA VAL A 52 -4.96 -1.23 3.31
C VAL A 52 -4.44 0.09 3.86
N THR A 53 -3.19 0.10 4.29
CA THR A 53 -2.50 1.33 4.70
C THR A 53 -1.43 1.67 3.69
N THR A 54 -1.56 2.83 3.03
CA THR A 54 -0.53 3.35 2.13
C THR A 54 0.38 4.33 2.88
N ARG A 55 1.69 4.12 2.85
CA ARG A 55 2.67 5.05 3.42
C ARG A 55 3.63 5.56 2.35
N LYS A 56 3.96 6.84 2.44
CA LYS A 56 5.00 7.45 1.60
C LYS A 56 6.34 6.81 1.95
N VAL A 57 6.97 6.16 0.97
CA VAL A 57 8.33 5.62 1.13
C VAL A 57 9.28 6.73 0.75
N ILE A 58 9.79 7.39 1.77
CA ILE A 58 10.99 8.20 1.65
C ILE A 58 12.10 7.16 1.78
N MET A 59 12.75 6.82 0.67
CA MET A 59 13.90 5.91 0.72
C MET A 59 15.01 6.62 1.49
N GLU A 60 15.03 6.44 2.80
CA GLU A 60 16.23 6.56 3.61
C GLU A 60 16.75 5.13 3.73
N ASP A 61 17.65 4.79 2.82
CA ASP A 61 18.42 3.54 2.83
C ASP A 61 19.08 3.40 4.20
N GLY A 62 18.54 2.53 5.05
CA GLY A 62 18.85 2.54 6.48
C GLY A 62 18.28 1.34 7.21
N ASP A 63 18.63 0.14 6.76
CA ASP A 63 18.63 -1.05 7.62
C ASP A 63 20.09 -1.52 7.73
N ASN A 64 20.79 -0.93 8.70
CA ASN A 64 21.99 -1.52 9.29
C ASN A 64 21.51 -2.63 10.24
N GLN A 65 21.69 -3.89 9.84
CA GLN A 65 21.72 -5.02 10.77
C GLN A 65 23.02 -5.80 10.57
#